data_AF-A0A7C1E2J5-F1
#
_entry.id   AF-A0A7C1E2J5-F1
#
_cell.length_a   1.000
_cell.length_b   1.000
_cell.length_c   1.000
_cell.angle_alpha   90.00
_cell.angle_beta   90.00
_cell.angle_gamma   90.00
#
_symmetry.space_group_name_H-M   'P 1'
#
loop_
_entity.id
_entity.type
_entity.pdbx_description
1 polymer ?
#
loop_
_entity_poly.entity_id
_entity_poly.type
_entity_poly.pdbx_seq_one_letter_code
_entity_poly.pdbx_strand_id
1 'polypeptide(L)' 'MKYLKGILPLLTCLVLSGFSSSYGQGYRIEVEMKGLSGDTLVLGEYFTTRMIPRDTIQLDRQG' A
#
# COMPACT_ATOMS: atom_id res chain seq x y z
N MET A 1 40.18 -21.22 -2.15
CA MET A 1 39.00 -21.10 -1.25
C MET A 1 38.98 -19.83 -0.38
N LYS A 2 39.83 -18.82 -0.57
CA LYS A 2 39.81 -17.57 0.24
C LYS A 2 38.79 -16.54 -0.26
N TYR A 3 38.54 -16.48 -1.57
CA TYR A 3 37.61 -15.53 -2.20
C TYR A 3 36.13 -15.84 -1.95
N LEU A 4 35.78 -17.11 -1.69
CA LEU A 4 34.40 -17.51 -1.41
C LEU A 4 33.87 -16.94 -0.08
N LYS A 5 34.76 -16.68 0.89
CA LYS A 5 34.41 -16.13 2.21
C LYS A 5 34.01 -14.65 2.14
N GLY A 6 34.54 -13.89 1.19
CA GLY A 6 34.21 -12.47 1.01
C GLY A 6 32.93 -12.23 0.22
N ILE A 7 32.50 -13.21 -0.57
CA ILE A 7 31.26 -13.13 -1.37
C ILE A 7 30.03 -13.36 -0.49
N LEU A 8 30.14 -14.20 0.54
CA LEU A 8 29.04 -14.52 1.44
C LEU A 8 28.41 -13.28 2.10
N PRO A 9 29.15 -12.38 2.79
CA PRO A 9 28.55 -11.20 3.42
C PRO A 9 27.94 -10.24 2.40
N LEU A 10 28.52 -10.16 1.20
CA LEU A 10 28.04 -9.29 0.12
C LEU A 10 26.69 -9.80 -0.43
N LEU A 11 26.55 -11.13 -0.57
CA LEU A 11 25.29 -11.77 -0.94
C LEU A 11 24.22 -11.59 0.15
N THR A 12 24.61 -11.67 1.43
CA THR A 12 23.67 -11.46 2.55
C THR A 12 23.13 -10.03 2.58
N CYS A 13 23.98 -9.01 2.39
CA CYS A 13 23.53 -7.61 2.29
C CYS A 13 22.59 -7.38 1.10
N LEU A 14 22.89 -7.98 -0.06
CA LEU A 14 22.04 -7.84 -1.25
C LEU A 14 20.64 -8.40 -0.99
N VAL A 15 20.56 -9.61 -0.39
CA VAL A 15 19.29 -10.26 -0.07
C VAL A 15 18.48 -9.44 0.95
N LEU A 16 19.10 -8.91 1.99
CA LEU A 16 18.43 -8.10 3.02
C LEU A 16 17.86 -6.78 2.47
N SER A 17 18.56 -6.14 1.53
CA SER A 17 18.10 -4.89 0.92
C SER A 17 16.84 -5.06 0.04
N GLY A 18 16.69 -6.20 -0.64
CA GLY A 18 15.56 -6.47 -1.52
C GLY A 18 14.20 -6.57 -0.82
N PHE A 19 14.17 -7.04 0.43
CA PHE A 19 12.92 -7.22 1.19
C PHE A 19 12.33 -5.92 1.74
N SER A 20 13.12 -4.84 1.81
CA SER A 20 12.69 -3.57 2.45
C SER A 20 11.74 -2.75 1.55
N SER A 21 11.72 -3.00 0.24
CA SER A 21 10.99 -2.20 -0.75
C SER A 21 9.51 -2.58 -0.90
N SER A 22 9.08 -3.76 -0.43
CA SER A 22 7.75 -4.30 -0.77
C SER A 22 6.69 -4.12 0.32
N TYR A 23 7.05 -3.65 1.52
CA TYR A 23 6.12 -3.58 2.66
C TYR A 23 5.60 -2.16 2.98
N GLY A 24 6.05 -1.13 2.26
CA GLY A 24 5.75 0.27 2.56
C GLY A 24 4.91 1.02 1.54
N GLN A 25 4.49 0.40 0.43
CA GLN A 25 3.63 1.08 -0.53
C GLN A 25 2.18 0.98 -0.07
N GLY A 26 1.60 2.12 0.32
CA GLY A 26 0.18 2.23 0.59
C GLY A 26 -0.65 1.69 -0.60
N TYR A 27 -1.83 1.17 -0.31
CA TYR A 27 -2.70 0.60 -1.33
C TYR A 27 -3.30 1.69 -2.21
N ARG A 28 -3.21 1.53 -3.54
CA ARG A 28 -3.97 2.34 -4.48
C ARG A 28 -5.40 1.79 -4.54
N ILE A 29 -6.35 2.59 -4.09
CA ILE A 29 -7.79 2.28 -4.15
C ILE A 29 -8.37 3.06 -5.32
N GLU A 30 -8.88 2.35 -6.33
CA GLU A 30 -9.61 2.93 -7.46
C GLU A 30 -11.05 2.47 -7.40
N VAL A 31 -11.98 3.41 -7.45
CA VAL A 31 -13.42 3.15 -7.43
C VAL A 31 -14.06 4.06 -8.47
N GLU A 32 -14.85 3.50 -9.38
CA GLU A 32 -15.69 4.26 -10.32
C GLU A 32 -17.14 4.13 -9.85
N MET A 33 -17.79 5.25 -9.53
CA MET A 33 -19.20 5.25 -9.10
C MET A 33 -20.01 6.27 -9.88
N LYS A 34 -20.91 5.76 -10.72
CA LYS A 34 -21.79 6.58 -11.56
C LYS A 34 -22.93 7.16 -10.72
N GLY A 35 -23.16 8.46 -10.86
CA GLY A 35 -24.31 9.14 -10.26
C GLY A 35 -24.10 9.69 -8.84
N LEU A 36 -22.88 9.63 -8.29
CA LEU A 36 -22.50 10.22 -7.00
C LEU A 36 -21.60 11.46 -7.13
N SER A 37 -21.61 12.10 -8.31
CA SER A 37 -20.81 13.31 -8.56
C SER A 37 -21.14 14.41 -7.55
N GLY A 38 -20.13 14.91 -6.84
CA GLY A 38 -20.29 15.95 -5.82
C GLY A 38 -20.58 15.42 -4.41
N ASP A 39 -20.75 14.11 -4.25
CA ASP A 39 -20.87 13.48 -2.94
C ASP A 39 -19.49 13.27 -2.31
N THR A 40 -19.49 13.04 -0.99
CA THR A 40 -18.29 12.69 -0.24
C THR A 40 -18.35 11.22 0.15
N LEU A 41 -17.34 10.47 -0.28
CA LEU A 41 -17.15 9.09 0.14
C LEU A 41 -16.37 9.05 1.44
N VAL A 42 -16.82 8.22 2.38
CA VAL A 42 -16.07 7.89 3.58
C VAL A 42 -15.36 6.57 3.34
N LEU A 43 -14.03 6.61 3.35
CA LEU A 43 -13.20 5.41 3.36
C LEU A 43 -13.11 4.91 4.80
N GLY A 44 -13.58 3.69 5.03
CA GLY A 44 -13.57 3.07 6.35
C GLY A 44 -13.01 1.65 6.29
N GLU A 45 -12.41 1.22 7.39
CA GLU A 45 -12.01 -0.16 7.61
C GLU A 45 -13.04 -0.84 8.51
N TYR A 46 -13.45 -2.06 8.17
CA TYR A 46 -14.29 -2.85 9.05
C TYR A 46 -13.42 -3.57 10.08
N PHE A 47 -13.63 -3.27 11.35
CA PHE A 47 -13.09 -4.03 12.46
C PHE A 47 -14.24 -4.74 13.18
N THR A 48 -14.26 -6.07 13.08
CA THR A 48 -15.38 -6.92 13.54
C THR A 48 -16.70 -6.50 12.87
N THR A 49 -17.62 -5.85 13.57
CA THR A 49 -18.93 -5.41 13.10
C THR A 49 -19.03 -3.89 12.99
N ARG A 50 -17.93 -3.17 13.27
CA ARG A 50 -17.90 -1.71 13.28
C ARG A 50 -17.07 -1.18 12.12
N MET A 51 -17.63 -0.22 11.39
CA MET A 51 -16.88 0.60 10.44
C MET A 51 -16.11 1.67 11.22
N ILE A 52 -14.80 1.74 11.01
CA ILE A 52 -13.93 2.79 11.54
C ILE A 52 -13.56 3.71 10.37
N PRO A 53 -14.06 4.96 10.33
CA PRO A 53 -13.71 5.90 9.26
C PRO A 53 -12.21 6.22 9.33
N ARG A 54 -11.55 6.15 8.18
CA ARG A 54 -10.11 6.39 8.02
C ARG A 54 -9.83 7.65 7.22
N ASP A 55 -10.64 7.93 6.19
CA ASP A 55 -10.45 9.09 5.31
C ASP A 55 -11.76 9.46 4.57
N THR A 56 -11.73 10.57 3.83
CA THR A 56 -12.82 11.01 2.95
C THR A 56 -12.31 11.42 1.57
N ILE A 57 -13.03 11.03 0.52
CA ILE A 57 -12.75 11.45 -0.85
C ILE A 57 -13.94 12.27 -1.35
N GLN A 58 -13.65 13.46 -1.88
CA GLN A 58 -14.66 14.24 -2.58
C GLN A 58 -14.72 13.78 -4.03
N LEU A 59 -15.89 13.33 -4.48
CA LEU A 59 -16.07 12.86 -5.84
C LEU A 59 -16.17 14.06 -6.79
N ASP A 60 -15.42 13.98 -7.89
CA ASP A 60 -15.46 15.01 -8.92
C ASP A 60 -16.72 14.86 -9.80
N ARG A 61 -16.83 15.70 -10.83
CA ARG A 61 -18.00 15.71 -11.71
C ARG A 61 -18.12 14.47 -12.61
N GLN A 62 -17.09 13.64 -12.65
CA GLN A 62 -17.01 12.46 -13.51
C GLN A 62 -17.34 11.17 -12.74
N GLY A 63 -17.25 11.20 -11.41
CA GLY A 63 -17.60 10.09 -10.53
C GLY A 63 -16.37 9.32 -10.07
#